data_AF-A0A0V8S775-F1
#
_entry.id   AF-A0A0V8S775-F1
#
_cell.length_a   1.000
_cell.length_b   1.000
_cell.length_c   1.000
_cell.angle_alpha   90.00
_cell.angle_beta   90.00
_cell.angle_gamma   90.00
#
_symmetry.space_group_name_H-M   'P 1'
#
loop_
_entity.id
_entity.type
_entity.pdbx_description
1 polymer ?
#
loop_
_entity_poly.entity_id
_entity_poly.type
_entity_poly.pdbx_seq_one_letter_code
_entity_poly.pdbx_strand_id
1 'polypeptide(L)'
;MSVEHADAAVPHGHGRVPGERHATGYDDETRARLTRDADEIVARYPQARSALLPMLHLVQSEDGYVSPRGIAFCAAHLGLTTAEVSAVATFYTQYKRHPNGTYTVGVCTNTLCGVMGGDAIWEELSEHLGVGHDETTPDGAITLERVECNAACDYAPVMMVNWEFFDEQTPASAVEVVDRLVAGEPVAPTRGPSQVGTFKEISRVLAGFPDGRADEGVGAGQATLRGTVLAKEQGWTAPSFDADERAAAAAAQADDAAPEVGDEQSSAQHAPTTPADSSPTGEQRKQKSDDAKES
;
A
#
# COMPACT_ATOMS: atom_id res chain seq x y z
N MET A 1 -42.09 -25.35 13.19
CA MET A 1 -42.22 -24.20 12.28
C MET A 1 -40.89 -24.07 11.57
N SER A 2 -40.80 -24.64 10.38
CA SER A 2 -39.61 -24.61 9.54
C SER A 2 -39.48 -23.21 8.96
N VAL A 3 -38.34 -22.56 9.17
CA VAL A 3 -38.02 -21.27 8.53
C VAL A 3 -36.99 -21.58 7.46
N GLU A 4 -37.46 -21.58 6.21
CA GLU A 4 -36.65 -21.72 5.01
C GLU A 4 -35.61 -20.59 4.97
N HIS A 5 -34.32 -20.95 4.88
CA HIS A 5 -33.26 -20.01 4.57
C HIS A 5 -33.28 -19.77 3.06
N ALA A 6 -33.60 -18.54 2.66
CA ALA A 6 -33.43 -18.11 1.29
C ALA A 6 -31.95 -17.78 1.06
N ASP A 7 -31.26 -18.68 0.35
CA ASP A 7 -29.95 -18.43 -0.25
C ASP A 7 -30.08 -17.30 -1.28
N ALA A 8 -29.77 -16.07 -0.87
CA ALA A 8 -29.51 -14.98 -1.80
C ALA A 8 -28.01 -15.02 -2.14
N ALA A 9 -27.68 -15.63 -3.28
CA ALA A 9 -26.34 -15.61 -3.83
C ALA A 9 -25.88 -14.15 -4.05
N VAL A 10 -24.94 -13.70 -3.23
CA VAL A 10 -24.23 -12.43 -3.43
C VAL A 10 -23.35 -12.58 -4.67
N PRO A 11 -23.49 -11.72 -5.69
CA PRO A 11 -22.69 -11.84 -6.90
C PRO A 11 -21.25 -11.38 -6.60
N HIS A 12 -20.38 -12.35 -6.31
CA HIS A 12 -18.92 -12.16 -6.33
C HIS A 12 -18.47 -11.94 -7.78
N GLY A 13 -18.52 -10.70 -8.22
CA GLY A 13 -18.02 -10.30 -9.52
C GLY A 13 -17.26 -9.00 -9.38
N HIS A 14 -15.97 -9.01 -9.74
CA HIS A 14 -15.17 -7.81 -9.92
C HIS A 14 -15.89 -6.89 -10.91
N GLY A 15 -16.63 -5.92 -10.36
CA GLY A 15 -17.79 -5.34 -11.02
C GLY A 15 -17.43 -4.26 -12.02
N ARG A 16 -17.23 -4.64 -13.28
CA ARG A 16 -17.51 -3.73 -14.39
C ARG A 16 -19.02 -3.62 -14.50
N VAL A 17 -19.60 -2.48 -14.14
CA VAL A 17 -21.05 -2.25 -14.25
C VAL A 17 -21.44 -2.39 -15.73
N PRO A 18 -22.30 -3.35 -16.12
CA PRO A 18 -22.70 -3.53 -17.51
C PRO A 18 -23.40 -2.27 -18.03
N GLY A 19 -22.82 -1.61 -19.04
CA GLY A 19 -23.40 -0.44 -19.70
C GLY A 19 -22.76 0.91 -19.36
N GLU A 20 -21.84 0.97 -18.39
CA GLU A 20 -21.09 2.19 -18.11
C GLU A 20 -20.04 2.45 -19.19
N ARG A 21 -20.20 3.55 -19.94
CA ARG A 21 -19.16 4.05 -20.83
C ARG A 21 -18.12 4.76 -19.96
N HIS A 22 -16.93 4.17 -19.79
CA HIS A 22 -15.82 4.90 -19.19
C HIS A 22 -15.54 6.15 -20.03
N ALA A 23 -15.70 7.33 -19.42
CA ALA A 23 -15.24 8.56 -20.03
C ALA A 23 -13.74 8.41 -20.33
N THR A 24 -13.34 8.64 -21.57
CA THR A 24 -11.94 8.48 -22.00
C THR A 24 -11.06 9.69 -21.63
N GLY A 25 -11.60 10.62 -20.84
CA GLY A 25 -10.88 11.81 -20.40
C GLY A 25 -11.66 12.64 -19.38
N TYR A 26 -10.95 13.59 -18.78
CA TYR A 26 -11.52 14.63 -17.93
C TYR A 26 -12.11 15.76 -18.77
N ASP A 27 -13.14 16.44 -18.22
CA ASP A 27 -13.61 17.74 -18.70
C ASP A 27 -12.49 18.79 -18.66
N ASP A 28 -12.66 19.89 -19.38
CA ASP A 28 -11.61 20.88 -19.59
C ASP A 28 -11.14 21.54 -18.28
N GLU A 29 -12.05 21.79 -17.34
CA GLU A 29 -11.72 22.41 -16.05
C GLU A 29 -10.91 21.45 -15.18
N THR A 30 -11.40 20.23 -15.01
CA THR A 30 -10.71 19.18 -14.25
C THR A 30 -9.34 18.87 -14.86
N ARG A 31 -9.28 18.74 -16.18
CA ARG A 31 -8.01 18.51 -16.90
C ARG A 31 -7.02 19.64 -16.64
N ALA A 32 -7.46 20.90 -16.74
CA ALA A 32 -6.58 22.05 -16.52
C ALA A 32 -6.03 22.09 -15.09
N ARG A 33 -6.84 21.73 -14.07
CA ARG A 33 -6.38 21.60 -12.68
C ARG A 33 -5.34 20.49 -12.54
N LEU A 34 -5.67 19.28 -13.02
CA LEU A 34 -4.76 18.13 -12.93
C LEU A 34 -3.45 18.37 -13.68
N THR A 35 -3.47 19.04 -14.84
CA THR A 35 -2.24 19.36 -15.58
C THR A 35 -1.32 20.27 -14.78
N ARG A 36 -1.84 21.31 -14.12
CA ARG A 36 -1.02 22.18 -13.27
C ARG A 36 -0.36 21.41 -12.13
N ASP A 37 -1.16 20.60 -11.42
CA ASP A 37 -0.66 19.78 -10.32
C ASP A 37 0.37 18.74 -10.83
N ALA A 38 0.13 18.12 -11.99
CA ALA A 38 1.05 17.16 -12.59
C ALA A 38 2.37 17.81 -13.01
N ASP A 39 2.34 19.01 -13.58
CA ASP A 39 3.55 19.77 -13.94
C ASP A 39 4.42 20.04 -12.69
N GLU A 40 3.80 20.39 -11.56
CA GLU A 40 4.50 20.58 -10.28
C GLU A 40 5.13 19.29 -9.75
N ILE A 41 4.44 18.14 -9.91
CA ILE A 41 4.99 16.84 -9.53
C ILE A 41 6.19 16.50 -10.43
N VAL A 42 6.03 16.61 -11.74
CA VAL A 42 7.08 16.25 -12.73
C VAL A 42 8.34 17.09 -12.51
N ALA A 43 8.18 18.37 -12.18
CA ALA A 43 9.30 19.27 -11.91
C ALA A 43 10.20 18.83 -10.73
N ARG A 44 9.73 17.94 -9.85
CA ARG A 44 10.52 17.39 -8.72
C ARG A 44 11.52 16.33 -9.16
N TYR A 45 11.43 15.82 -10.39
CA TYR A 45 12.21 14.70 -10.87
C TYR A 45 13.07 15.07 -12.09
N PRO A 46 14.32 14.57 -12.18
CA PRO A 46 15.13 14.75 -13.37
C PRO A 46 14.62 13.97 -14.59
N GLN A 47 13.82 12.92 -14.36
CA GLN A 47 13.19 12.11 -15.41
C GLN A 47 11.68 12.08 -15.18
N ALA A 48 10.89 12.44 -16.19
CA ALA A 48 9.43 12.54 -16.08
C ALA A 48 8.79 11.22 -15.63
N ARG A 49 9.26 10.07 -16.12
CA ARG A 49 8.75 8.74 -15.71
C ARG A 49 8.78 8.49 -14.20
N SER A 50 9.70 9.12 -13.47
CA SER A 50 9.83 8.96 -12.01
C SER A 50 8.68 9.63 -11.24
N ALA A 51 7.92 10.51 -11.89
CA ALA A 51 6.72 11.14 -11.33
C ALA A 51 5.49 10.22 -11.33
N LEU A 52 5.56 9.01 -11.91
CA LEU A 52 4.38 8.16 -12.07
C LEU A 52 3.70 7.81 -10.74
N LEU A 53 4.46 7.47 -9.70
CA LEU A 53 3.89 7.10 -8.39
C LEU A 53 3.06 8.24 -7.75
N PRO A 54 3.59 9.45 -7.56
CA PRO A 54 2.77 10.56 -7.06
C PRO A 54 1.66 10.98 -8.04
N MET A 55 1.84 10.83 -9.36
CA MET A 55 0.75 11.07 -10.31
C MET A 55 -0.41 10.08 -10.16
N LEU A 56 -0.14 8.82 -9.81
CA LEU A 56 -1.19 7.84 -9.51
C LEU A 56 -1.98 8.26 -8.25
N HIS A 57 -1.32 8.78 -7.22
CA HIS A 57 -2.02 9.39 -6.08
C HIS A 57 -2.81 10.64 -6.47
N LEU A 58 -2.30 11.47 -7.38
CA LEU A 58 -3.02 12.66 -7.86
C LEU A 58 -4.34 12.26 -8.54
N VAL A 59 -4.34 11.25 -9.41
CA VAL A 59 -5.60 10.81 -10.05
C VAL A 59 -6.55 10.14 -9.05
N GLN A 60 -6.04 9.44 -8.03
CA GLN A 60 -6.89 8.95 -6.93
C GLN A 60 -7.51 10.09 -6.13
N SER A 61 -6.80 11.20 -5.95
CA SER A 61 -7.35 12.37 -5.27
C SER A 61 -8.53 12.99 -6.03
N GLU A 62 -8.59 12.79 -7.35
CA GLU A 62 -9.68 13.26 -8.19
C GLU A 62 -10.82 12.24 -8.29
N ASP A 63 -10.48 10.98 -8.55
CA ASP A 63 -11.45 9.95 -8.93
C ASP A 63 -11.84 9.02 -7.79
N GLY A 64 -11.11 9.04 -6.67
CA GLY A 64 -11.24 8.07 -5.57
C GLY A 64 -10.54 6.74 -5.85
N TYR A 65 -9.98 6.55 -7.05
CA TYR A 65 -9.24 5.35 -7.47
C TYR A 65 -8.45 5.66 -8.76
N VAL A 66 -7.55 4.76 -9.18
CA VAL A 66 -6.84 4.85 -10.45
C VAL A 66 -7.78 4.44 -11.60
N SER A 67 -8.53 5.42 -12.10
CA SER A 67 -9.51 5.21 -13.15
C SER A 67 -8.87 5.04 -14.55
N PRO A 68 -9.60 4.50 -15.55
CA PRO A 68 -9.11 4.44 -16.92
C PRO A 68 -8.74 5.81 -17.52
N ARG A 69 -9.48 6.88 -17.16
CA ARG A 69 -9.15 8.25 -17.57
C ARG A 69 -7.90 8.78 -16.86
N GLY A 70 -7.70 8.41 -15.60
CA GLY A 70 -6.48 8.71 -14.85
C GLY A 70 -5.25 8.03 -15.46
N ILE A 71 -5.37 6.74 -15.82
CA ILE A 71 -4.31 6.00 -16.53
C ILE A 71 -3.95 6.69 -17.86
N ALA A 72 -4.96 7.05 -18.66
CA ALA A 72 -4.75 7.74 -19.93
C ALA A 72 -4.11 9.12 -19.74
N PHE A 73 -4.50 9.84 -18.69
CA PHE A 73 -3.91 11.14 -18.33
C PHE A 73 -2.43 10.99 -17.96
N CYS A 74 -2.08 10.08 -17.04
CA CYS A 74 -0.69 9.84 -16.65
C CYS A 74 0.17 9.39 -17.83
N ALA A 75 -0.35 8.48 -18.66
CA ALA A 75 0.34 8.00 -19.85
C ALA A 75 0.66 9.15 -20.82
N ALA A 76 -0.34 9.97 -21.15
CA ALA A 76 -0.15 11.10 -22.06
C ALA A 76 0.81 12.15 -21.50
N HIS A 77 0.72 12.47 -20.20
CA HIS A 77 1.52 13.51 -19.58
C HIS A 77 2.99 13.11 -19.40
N LEU A 78 3.27 11.83 -19.14
CA LEU A 78 4.62 11.32 -18.92
C LEU A 78 5.29 10.72 -20.17
N GLY A 79 4.57 10.65 -21.30
CA GLY A 79 5.05 9.99 -22.50
C GLY A 79 5.20 8.47 -22.34
N LEU A 80 4.33 7.86 -21.53
CA LEU A 80 4.28 6.42 -21.28
C LEU A 80 3.09 5.79 -22.04
N THR A 81 3.12 4.48 -22.19
CA THR A 81 1.95 3.72 -22.63
C THR A 81 0.97 3.51 -21.47
N THR A 82 -0.31 3.35 -21.77
CA THR A 82 -1.32 2.98 -20.76
C THR A 82 -1.02 1.62 -20.12
N ALA A 83 -0.34 0.73 -20.85
CA ALA A 83 0.09 -0.58 -20.34
C ALA A 83 1.17 -0.46 -19.26
N GLU A 84 2.18 0.40 -19.46
CA GLU A 84 3.21 0.67 -18.44
C GLU A 84 2.61 1.27 -17.17
N VAL A 85 1.71 2.26 -17.33
CA VAL A 85 0.99 2.87 -16.20
C VAL A 85 0.14 1.84 -15.47
N SER A 86 -0.59 1.00 -16.20
CA SER A 86 -1.44 -0.06 -15.63
C SER A 86 -0.60 -1.08 -14.87
N ALA A 87 0.57 -1.47 -15.39
CA ALA A 87 1.46 -2.42 -14.73
C ALA A 87 1.92 -1.90 -13.36
N VAL A 88 2.30 -0.62 -13.27
CA VAL A 88 2.68 0.01 -12.00
C VAL A 88 1.48 0.11 -11.04
N ALA A 89 0.31 0.52 -11.54
CA ALA A 89 -0.91 0.61 -10.74
C ALA A 89 -1.37 -0.76 -10.21
N THR A 90 -1.07 -1.86 -10.90
CA THR A 90 -1.35 -3.22 -10.41
C THR A 90 -0.30 -3.78 -9.47
N PHE A 91 0.91 -3.22 -9.48
CA PHE A 91 2.02 -3.73 -8.69
C PHE A 91 1.94 -3.26 -7.23
N TYR A 92 1.57 -2.00 -7.00
CA TYR A 92 1.47 -1.42 -5.66
C TYR A 92 0.02 -1.43 -5.17
N THR A 93 -0.23 -2.07 -4.02
CA THR A 93 -1.56 -2.20 -3.38
C THR A 93 -2.18 -0.87 -2.92
N GLN A 94 -1.36 0.17 -2.79
CA GLN A 94 -1.80 1.53 -2.44
C GLN A 94 -2.64 2.18 -3.55
N TYR A 95 -2.55 1.67 -4.78
CA TYR A 95 -3.32 2.14 -5.91
C TYR A 95 -4.61 1.32 -6.09
N LYS A 96 -5.74 1.90 -5.71
CA LYS A 96 -7.06 1.29 -5.85
C LYS A 96 -7.47 1.28 -7.31
N ARG A 97 -7.88 0.13 -7.81
CA ARG A 97 -8.19 -0.08 -9.25
C ARG A 97 -9.68 -0.12 -9.55
N HIS A 98 -10.50 -0.03 -8.51
CA HIS A 98 -11.95 0.09 -8.54
C HIS A 98 -12.37 1.20 -7.58
N PRO A 99 -13.61 1.69 -7.68
CA PRO A 99 -14.14 2.64 -6.72
C PRO A 99 -13.85 2.21 -5.29
N ASN A 100 -13.37 3.15 -4.49
CA ASN A 100 -12.99 2.98 -3.11
C ASN A 100 -13.94 3.80 -2.23
N GLY A 101 -14.15 3.37 -0.99
CA GLY A 101 -14.91 4.10 -0.01
C GLY A 101 -14.29 5.46 0.32
N THR A 102 -15.08 6.28 1.01
CA THR A 102 -14.59 7.54 1.59
C THR A 102 -13.40 7.31 2.53
N TYR A 103 -13.38 6.17 3.20
CA TYR A 103 -12.29 5.70 4.05
C TYR A 103 -11.88 4.27 3.70
N THR A 104 -10.59 4.03 3.51
CA THR A 104 -10.01 2.68 3.51
C THR A 104 -9.58 2.34 4.93
N VAL A 105 -10.20 1.31 5.50
CA VAL A 105 -9.92 0.78 6.83
C VAL A 105 -9.10 -0.49 6.68
N GLY A 106 -7.85 -0.46 7.13
CA GLY A 106 -6.91 -1.58 7.03
C GLY A 106 -6.64 -2.21 8.39
N VAL A 107 -6.80 -3.53 8.53
CA VAL A 107 -6.44 -4.27 9.76
C VAL A 107 -5.16 -5.07 9.53
N CYS A 108 -4.11 -4.81 10.31
CA CYS A 108 -2.89 -5.60 10.24
C CYS A 108 -3.12 -6.99 10.86
N THR A 109 -2.97 -8.03 10.06
CA THR A 109 -3.08 -9.43 10.52
C THR A 109 -1.76 -10.18 10.42
N ASN A 110 -0.65 -9.49 10.22
CA ASN A 110 0.66 -10.12 10.21
C ASN A 110 1.06 -10.53 11.64
N THR A 111 2.00 -11.47 11.74
CA THR A 111 2.42 -12.25 12.91
C THR A 111 2.15 -11.59 14.27
N LEU A 112 2.76 -10.43 14.58
CA LEU A 112 2.60 -9.84 15.89
C LEU A 112 1.18 -9.29 16.13
N CYS A 113 0.61 -8.56 15.17
CA CYS A 113 -0.76 -8.08 15.30
C CYS A 113 -1.75 -9.25 15.36
N GLY A 114 -1.57 -10.29 14.55
CA GLY A 114 -2.37 -11.52 14.60
C GLY A 114 -2.37 -12.15 16.00
N VAL A 115 -1.19 -12.34 16.60
CA VAL A 115 -1.04 -12.86 17.98
C VAL A 115 -1.72 -11.95 19.01
N MET A 116 -1.67 -10.63 18.82
CA MET A 116 -2.24 -9.66 19.74
C MET A 116 -3.76 -9.44 19.55
N GLY A 117 -4.39 -10.07 18.55
CA GLY A 117 -5.84 -9.99 18.31
C GLY A 117 -6.26 -9.29 17.00
N GLY A 118 -5.33 -9.04 16.08
CA GLY A 118 -5.62 -8.43 14.77
C GLY A 118 -6.59 -9.27 13.92
N ASP A 119 -6.50 -10.60 13.98
CA ASP A 119 -7.48 -11.47 13.30
C ASP A 119 -8.89 -11.34 13.90
N ALA A 120 -9.00 -11.15 15.22
CA ALA A 120 -10.29 -10.94 15.88
C ALA A 120 -10.89 -9.57 15.51
N ILE A 121 -10.07 -8.53 15.37
CA ILE A 121 -10.51 -7.21 14.85
C ILE A 121 -11.01 -7.34 13.42
N TRP A 122 -10.29 -8.08 12.58
CA TRP A 122 -10.68 -8.34 11.20
C TRP A 122 -12.04 -9.04 11.11
N GLU A 123 -12.23 -10.11 11.87
CA GLU A 123 -13.47 -10.88 11.88
C GLU A 123 -14.66 -10.02 12.32
N GLU A 124 -14.52 -9.27 13.42
CA GLU A 124 -15.59 -8.39 13.94
C GLU A 124 -15.97 -7.31 12.93
N LEU A 125 -14.99 -6.62 12.33
CA LEU A 125 -15.27 -5.57 11.34
C LEU A 125 -15.89 -6.13 10.05
N SER A 126 -15.41 -7.29 9.58
CA SER A 126 -15.97 -7.93 8.38
C SER A 126 -17.42 -8.33 8.59
N GLU A 127 -17.76 -8.88 9.77
CA GLU A 127 -19.14 -9.25 10.12
C GLU A 127 -20.03 -8.00 10.29
N HIS A 128 -19.55 -7.00 11.04
CA HIS A 128 -20.29 -5.76 11.31
C HIS A 128 -20.60 -4.97 10.03
N LEU A 129 -19.63 -4.86 9.13
CA LEU A 129 -19.79 -4.12 7.87
C LEU A 129 -20.42 -4.96 6.75
N GLY A 130 -20.42 -6.29 6.89
CA GLY A 130 -20.93 -7.22 5.88
C GLY A 130 -20.12 -7.22 4.59
N VAL A 131 -18.82 -6.90 4.65
CA VAL A 131 -17.90 -6.85 3.50
C VAL A 131 -16.60 -7.61 3.80
N GLY A 132 -15.98 -8.15 2.76
CA GLY A 132 -14.69 -8.83 2.82
C GLY A 132 -13.49 -7.92 2.54
N HIS A 133 -12.34 -8.54 2.26
CA HIS A 133 -11.13 -7.83 1.86
C HIS A 133 -11.31 -7.17 0.48
N ASP A 134 -10.93 -5.89 0.40
CA ASP A 134 -10.97 -5.05 -0.80
C ASP A 134 -12.41 -4.84 -1.32
N GLU A 135 -13.40 -4.95 -0.43
CA GLU A 135 -14.80 -4.69 -0.69
C GLU A 135 -15.26 -3.42 0.03
N THR A 136 -16.21 -2.71 -0.58
CA THR A 136 -16.74 -1.43 -0.09
C THR A 136 -18.18 -1.59 0.38
N THR A 137 -18.53 -0.97 1.50
CA THR A 137 -19.89 -0.94 2.03
C THR A 137 -20.88 -0.34 1.02
N PRO A 138 -22.17 -0.74 1.03
CA PRO A 138 -23.15 -0.29 0.04
C PRO A 138 -23.40 1.23 0.00
N ASP A 139 -23.12 1.93 1.10
CA ASP A 139 -23.20 3.38 1.23
C ASP A 139 -21.95 4.11 0.68
N GLY A 140 -20.90 3.38 0.29
CA GLY A 140 -19.65 3.94 -0.21
C GLY A 140 -18.78 4.58 0.88
N ALA A 141 -19.05 4.34 2.16
CA ALA A 141 -18.29 4.94 3.25
C ALA A 141 -16.95 4.24 3.49
N ILE A 142 -16.95 2.91 3.60
CA ILE A 142 -15.80 2.13 4.05
C ILE A 142 -15.40 1.10 3.01
N THR A 143 -14.13 1.08 2.62
CA THR A 143 -13.49 -0.11 2.04
C THR A 143 -12.69 -0.81 3.12
N LEU A 144 -12.91 -2.11 3.31
CA LEU A 144 -12.25 -2.89 4.34
C LEU A 144 -11.10 -3.72 3.76
N GLU A 145 -9.91 -3.63 4.35
CA GLU A 145 -8.72 -4.33 3.87
C GLU A 145 -8.01 -5.09 4.98
N ARG A 146 -7.86 -6.39 4.76
CA ARG A 146 -6.85 -7.18 5.48
C ARG A 146 -5.47 -6.76 4.97
N VAL A 147 -4.68 -6.06 5.78
CA VAL A 147 -3.37 -5.53 5.38
C VAL A 147 -2.22 -6.30 6.03
N GLU A 148 -1.08 -6.23 5.36
CA GLU A 148 0.19 -6.76 5.86
C GLU A 148 0.83 -5.82 6.91
N CYS A 149 2.09 -6.08 7.25
CA CYS A 149 2.82 -5.32 8.26
C CYS A 149 2.91 -3.83 7.94
N ASN A 150 2.39 -2.98 8.83
CA ASN A 150 2.51 -1.52 8.78
C ASN A 150 3.66 -0.96 9.62
N ALA A 151 4.60 -1.82 10.05
CA ALA A 151 5.79 -1.46 10.84
C ALA A 151 5.51 -0.68 12.14
N ALA A 152 4.34 -0.91 12.76
CA ALA A 152 3.90 -0.30 14.03
C ALA A 152 3.73 -1.35 15.14
N CYS A 153 4.61 -2.35 15.13
CA CYS A 153 4.55 -3.53 15.99
C CYS A 153 4.64 -3.20 17.48
N ASP A 154 5.24 -2.07 17.84
CA ASP A 154 5.35 -1.56 19.20
C ASP A 154 4.00 -1.13 19.81
N TYR A 155 2.94 -1.00 18.99
CA TYR A 155 1.57 -0.71 19.42
C TYR A 155 0.52 -1.70 18.91
N ALA A 156 0.93 -2.94 18.61
CA ALA A 156 0.02 -3.98 18.15
C ALA A 156 -1.12 -4.25 19.16
N PRO A 157 -2.36 -4.53 18.70
CA PRO A 157 -2.82 -4.58 17.30
C PRO A 157 -3.04 -3.21 16.68
N VAL A 158 -2.73 -3.10 15.38
CA VAL A 158 -2.81 -1.84 14.63
C VAL A 158 -3.86 -1.92 13.52
N MET A 159 -4.74 -0.93 13.50
CA MET A 159 -5.64 -0.61 12.39
C MET A 159 -5.16 0.70 11.73
N MET A 160 -5.48 0.88 10.46
CA MET A 160 -5.27 2.14 9.75
C MET A 160 -6.56 2.65 9.13
N VAL A 161 -6.71 3.97 9.07
CA VAL A 161 -7.76 4.63 8.28
C VAL A 161 -7.08 5.64 7.36
N ASN A 162 -7.12 5.42 6.05
CA ASN A 162 -6.46 6.27 5.05
C ASN A 162 -5.02 6.65 5.47
N TRP A 163 -4.18 5.67 5.79
CA TRP A 163 -2.77 5.83 6.23
C TRP A 163 -2.53 6.43 7.62
N GLU A 164 -3.59 6.80 8.36
CA GLU A 164 -3.48 7.21 9.74
C GLU A 164 -3.57 6.02 10.70
N PHE A 165 -2.77 6.03 11.77
CA PHE A 165 -2.61 4.90 12.68
C PHE A 165 -3.59 4.92 13.85
N PHE A 166 -4.27 3.79 14.03
CA PHE A 166 -5.10 3.48 15.19
C PHE A 166 -4.41 2.33 15.92
N ASP A 167 -3.71 2.71 16.98
CA ASP A 167 -2.83 1.86 17.78
C ASP A 167 -3.62 1.20 18.93
N GLU A 168 -3.12 0.07 19.44
CA GLU A 168 -3.67 -0.69 20.57
C GLU A 168 -5.17 -1.00 20.44
N GLN A 169 -5.62 -1.30 19.22
CA GLN A 169 -7.03 -1.49 18.94
C GLN A 169 -7.57 -2.81 19.50
N THR A 170 -8.86 -2.80 19.79
CA THR A 170 -9.67 -3.96 20.17
C THR A 170 -10.83 -4.10 19.19
N PRO A 171 -11.50 -5.26 19.10
CA PRO A 171 -12.69 -5.40 18.24
C PRO A 171 -13.74 -4.32 18.52
N ALA A 172 -14.03 -4.03 19.78
CA ALA A 172 -15.01 -3.01 20.18
C ALA A 172 -14.58 -1.59 19.78
N SER A 173 -13.32 -1.21 20.01
CA SER A 173 -12.85 0.13 19.63
C SER A 173 -12.76 0.32 18.11
N ALA A 174 -12.46 -0.76 17.37
CA ALA A 174 -12.44 -0.73 15.92
C ALA A 174 -13.84 -0.49 15.33
N VAL A 175 -14.86 -1.18 15.86
CA VAL A 175 -16.28 -0.94 15.50
C VAL A 175 -16.68 0.49 15.80
N GLU A 176 -16.34 1.01 16.99
CA GLU A 176 -16.62 2.41 17.36
C GLU A 176 -16.00 3.40 16.36
N VAL A 177 -14.75 3.20 15.96
CA VAL A 177 -14.08 4.05 14.97
C VAL A 177 -14.87 4.03 13.66
N VAL A 178 -15.23 2.86 13.15
CA VAL A 178 -15.92 2.74 11.86
C VAL A 178 -17.34 3.34 11.91
N ASP A 179 -18.10 3.09 12.97
CA ASP A 179 -19.44 3.66 13.15
C ASP A 179 -19.42 5.19 13.15
N ARG A 180 -18.42 5.79 13.80
CA ARG A 180 -18.24 7.24 13.82
C ARG A 180 -17.88 7.79 12.45
N LEU A 181 -17.05 7.09 11.67
CA LEU A 181 -16.74 7.46 10.29
C LEU A 181 -17.99 7.41 9.39
N VAL A 182 -18.79 6.34 9.50
CA VAL A 182 -20.05 6.20 8.76
C VAL A 182 -21.05 7.29 9.14
N ALA A 183 -21.09 7.68 10.42
CA ALA A 183 -21.91 8.79 10.91
C ALA A 183 -21.40 10.18 10.47
N GLY A 184 -20.22 10.27 9.83
CA GLY A 184 -19.61 11.53 9.42
C GLY A 184 -19.04 12.34 10.59
N GLU A 185 -18.75 11.70 11.72
CA GLU A 185 -18.15 12.35 12.87
C GLU A 185 -16.63 12.50 12.71
N PRO A 186 -16.03 13.58 13.23
CA PRO A 186 -14.57 13.70 13.26
C PRO A 186 -13.94 12.62 14.14
N VAL A 187 -13.10 11.78 13.54
CA VAL A 187 -12.32 10.74 14.25
C VAL A 187 -10.84 11.10 14.20
N ALA A 188 -10.17 11.10 15.35
CA ALA A 188 -8.73 11.31 15.43
C ALA A 188 -7.99 9.96 15.51
N PRO A 189 -6.87 9.79 14.78
CA PRO A 189 -5.96 8.67 14.98
C PRO A 189 -5.28 8.73 16.35
N THR A 190 -4.69 7.61 16.79
CA THR A 190 -3.95 7.55 18.07
C THR A 190 -2.70 8.44 18.04
N ARG A 191 -2.12 8.60 16.85
CA ARG A 191 -0.94 9.41 16.57
C ARG A 191 -1.09 10.15 15.25
N GLY A 192 -0.45 11.31 15.14
CA GLY A 192 -0.60 12.21 14.00
C GLY A 192 -1.74 13.23 14.16
N PRO A 193 -2.44 13.57 13.08
CA PRO A 193 -3.25 14.77 13.00
C PRO A 193 -4.54 14.70 13.82
N SER A 194 -5.14 15.86 14.09
CA SER A 194 -6.34 16.01 14.95
C SER A 194 -7.63 15.31 14.46
N GLN A 195 -7.64 14.83 13.21
CA GLN A 195 -8.75 14.13 12.56
C GLN A 195 -8.25 13.43 11.29
N VAL A 196 -8.85 12.30 10.91
CA VAL A 196 -8.54 11.63 9.64
C VAL A 196 -9.14 12.39 8.45
N GLY A 197 -8.42 12.41 7.32
CA GLY A 197 -8.94 12.90 6.05
C GLY A 197 -9.64 11.80 5.26
N THR A 198 -10.44 12.18 4.27
CA THR A 198 -11.00 11.24 3.28
C THR A 198 -9.91 10.65 2.39
N PHE A 199 -10.19 9.53 1.73
CA PHE A 199 -9.23 8.85 0.85
C PHE A 199 -8.72 9.77 -0.27
N LYS A 200 -9.60 10.63 -0.79
CA LYS A 200 -9.24 11.62 -1.82
C LYS A 200 -8.32 12.70 -1.29
N GLU A 201 -8.61 13.22 -0.10
CA GLU A 201 -7.76 14.24 0.57
C GLU A 201 -6.38 13.67 0.90
N ILE A 202 -6.31 12.48 1.50
CA ILE A 202 -5.01 11.86 1.81
C ILE A 202 -4.27 11.47 0.53
N SER A 203 -4.95 11.01 -0.52
CA SER A 203 -4.32 10.79 -1.82
C SER A 203 -3.70 12.08 -2.39
N ARG A 204 -4.31 13.25 -2.13
CA ARG A 204 -3.71 14.54 -2.52
C ARG A 204 -2.44 14.83 -1.73
N VAL A 205 -2.43 14.55 -0.43
CA VAL A 205 -1.22 14.67 0.41
C VAL A 205 -0.11 13.74 -0.09
N LEU A 206 -0.43 12.49 -0.42
CA LEU A 206 0.52 11.50 -0.95
C LEU A 206 1.02 11.81 -2.38
N ALA A 207 0.26 12.58 -3.17
CA ALA A 207 0.74 13.18 -4.41
C ALA A 207 1.77 14.32 -4.16
N GLY A 208 2.00 14.67 -2.89
CA GLY A 208 2.94 15.68 -2.43
C GLY A 208 2.37 17.09 -2.45
N PHE A 209 1.07 17.23 -2.16
CA PHE A 209 0.43 18.51 -1.88
C PHE A 209 0.03 18.56 -0.40
N PRO A 210 0.89 19.12 0.48
CA PRO A 210 0.66 19.12 1.92
C PRO A 210 -0.65 19.82 2.29
N ASP A 211 -1.35 19.27 3.28
CA ASP A 211 -2.55 19.85 3.89
C ASP A 211 -2.24 20.75 5.11
N GLY A 212 -0.96 20.85 5.48
CA GLY A 212 -0.48 21.65 6.61
C GLY A 212 -0.53 20.92 7.96
N ARG A 213 -0.80 19.60 7.98
CA ARG A 213 -1.07 18.83 9.21
C ARG A 213 0.04 17.84 9.58
N ALA A 214 1.11 17.76 8.79
CA ALA A 214 2.19 16.79 8.95
C ALA A 214 2.88 16.81 10.34
N ASP A 215 2.86 17.95 11.03
CA ASP A 215 3.50 18.14 12.35
C ASP A 215 2.48 18.16 13.51
N GLU A 216 1.22 17.79 13.26
CA GLU A 216 0.21 17.68 14.31
C GLU A 216 0.40 16.40 15.15
N GLY A 217 0.04 16.51 16.43
CA GLY A 217 0.00 15.39 17.38
C GLY A 217 1.36 14.79 17.72
N VAL A 218 1.37 13.49 17.99
CA VAL A 218 2.57 12.74 18.41
C VAL A 218 3.12 11.98 17.20
N GLY A 219 4.36 12.28 16.80
CA GLY A 219 5.04 11.54 15.73
C GLY A 219 5.60 10.19 16.20
N ALA A 220 6.49 10.21 17.19
CA ALA A 220 7.03 9.00 17.82
C ALA A 220 6.50 8.87 19.26
N GLY A 221 5.71 7.84 19.51
CA GLY A 221 5.14 7.59 20.83
C GLY A 221 6.15 6.99 21.82
N GLN A 222 5.70 6.77 23.06
CA GLN A 222 6.59 6.33 24.15
C GLN A 222 7.21 4.95 23.91
N ALA A 223 6.46 3.98 23.35
CA ALA A 223 6.97 2.64 23.10
C ALA A 223 8.12 2.69 22.09
N THR A 224 7.95 3.45 21.00
CA THR A 224 8.97 3.69 19.97
C THR A 224 10.24 4.30 20.55
N LEU A 225 10.08 5.29 21.46
CA LEU A 225 11.21 6.03 22.04
C LEU A 225 11.89 5.31 23.21
N ARG A 226 11.37 4.16 23.66
CA ARG A 226 11.82 3.53 24.90
C ARG A 226 13.30 3.20 24.89
N GLY A 227 13.81 2.67 23.78
CA GLY A 227 15.24 2.38 23.61
C GLY A 227 16.11 3.64 23.70
N THR A 228 15.70 4.73 23.07
CA THR A 228 16.41 6.01 23.10
C THR A 228 16.44 6.62 24.51
N VAL A 229 15.33 6.55 25.24
CA VAL A 229 15.26 7.05 26.63
C VAL A 229 16.22 6.26 27.51
N LEU A 230 16.18 4.93 27.45
CA LEU A 230 17.08 4.05 28.23
C LEU A 230 18.55 4.30 27.90
N ALA A 231 18.88 4.47 26.62
CA ALA A 231 20.25 4.75 26.20
C ALA A 231 20.76 6.06 26.82
N LYS A 232 19.95 7.12 26.85
CA LYS A 232 20.31 8.39 27.48
C LYS A 232 20.47 8.28 28.99
N GLU A 233 19.54 7.59 29.66
CA GLU A 233 19.59 7.36 31.11
C GLU A 233 20.84 6.60 31.54
N GLN A 234 21.28 5.64 30.73
CA GLN A 234 22.45 4.80 31.01
C GLN A 234 23.77 5.37 30.44
N GLY A 235 23.72 6.51 29.75
CA GLY A 235 24.88 7.07 29.05
C GLY A 235 25.42 6.16 27.94
N TRP A 236 24.58 5.30 27.35
CA TRP A 236 24.97 4.44 26.24
C TRP A 236 25.18 5.27 24.98
N THR A 237 26.31 5.02 24.33
CA THR A 237 26.62 5.55 23.00
C THR A 237 26.83 4.37 22.06
N ALA A 238 26.34 4.50 20.83
CA ALA A 238 26.71 3.54 19.79
C ALA A 238 28.24 3.51 19.66
N PRO A 239 28.85 2.33 19.46
CA PRO A 239 30.27 2.25 19.09
C PRO A 239 30.55 3.14 17.87
N SER A 240 31.73 3.74 17.80
CA SER A 240 32.15 4.35 16.54
C SER A 240 32.23 3.25 15.49
N PHE A 241 31.62 3.49 14.32
CA PHE A 241 32.06 2.76 13.13
C PHE A 241 33.52 3.12 12.92
N ASP A 242 34.43 2.16 13.03
CA ASP A 242 35.85 2.44 12.85
C ASP A 242 36.06 3.00 11.44
N ALA A 243 36.98 3.95 11.28
CA ALA A 243 37.25 4.57 9.98
C ALA A 243 37.64 3.51 8.92
N ASP A 244 38.26 2.41 9.37
CA ASP A 244 38.60 1.26 8.55
C ASP A 244 37.38 0.46 8.11
N GLU A 245 36.32 0.34 8.93
CA GLU A 245 35.06 -0.31 8.55
C GLU A 245 34.28 0.53 7.52
N ARG A 246 34.30 1.86 7.66
CA ARG A 246 33.73 2.77 6.65
C ARG A 246 34.50 2.72 5.33
N ALA A 247 35.84 2.68 5.39
CA ALA A 247 36.67 2.55 4.21
C ALA A 247 36.51 1.17 3.55
N ALA A 248 36.37 0.09 4.34
CA ALA A 248 36.12 -1.26 3.84
C ALA A 248 34.72 -1.38 3.21
N ALA A 249 33.68 -0.80 3.81
CA ALA A 249 32.33 -0.80 3.24
C ALA A 249 32.26 0.06 1.95
N ALA A 250 32.97 1.19 1.91
CA ALA A 250 33.05 2.02 0.71
C ALA A 250 33.89 1.38 -0.41
N ALA A 251 34.97 0.68 -0.07
CA ALA A 251 35.77 -0.09 -1.02
C ALA A 251 35.00 -1.29 -1.57
N ALA A 252 34.23 -1.98 -0.73
CA ALA A 252 33.36 -3.08 -1.15
C ALA A 252 32.22 -2.63 -2.09
N GLN A 253 31.75 -1.38 -1.98
CA GLN A 253 30.78 -0.79 -2.92
C GLN A 253 31.42 -0.26 -4.21
N ALA A 254 32.73 0.01 -4.22
CA ALA A 254 33.43 0.51 -5.40
C ALA A 254 33.88 -0.60 -6.36
N ASP A 255 33.96 -1.85 -5.89
CA ASP A 255 34.33 -3.04 -6.66
C ASP A 255 33.12 -3.80 -7.24
N ASP A 256 31.94 -3.17 -7.27
CA ASP A 256 30.68 -3.75 -7.78
C ASP A 256 30.70 -3.87 -9.32
N ALA A 257 31.52 -4.78 -9.83
CA ALA A 257 31.18 -5.47 -11.07
C ALA A 257 29.87 -6.22 -10.81
N ALA A 258 28.89 -6.06 -11.71
CA ALA A 258 27.59 -6.72 -11.58
C ALA A 258 27.78 -8.20 -11.21
N PRO A 259 27.18 -8.69 -10.11
CA PRO A 259 27.43 -10.06 -9.65
C PRO A 259 27.03 -11.05 -10.73
N GLU A 260 27.94 -11.98 -11.08
CA GLU A 260 27.64 -13.03 -12.05
C GLU A 260 26.88 -14.17 -11.36
N VAL A 261 26.03 -14.84 -12.13
CA VAL A 261 25.30 -16.02 -11.63
C VAL A 261 26.31 -17.11 -11.30
N GLY A 262 26.53 -17.38 -10.01
CA GLY A 262 27.50 -18.39 -9.55
C GLY A 262 28.55 -17.88 -8.56
N ASP A 263 28.60 -16.59 -8.23
CA ASP A 263 29.53 -16.04 -7.23
C ASP A 263 29.12 -16.36 -5.77
N GLU A 264 30.05 -16.20 -4.83
CA GLU A 264 29.73 -16.28 -3.39
C GLU A 264 28.68 -15.20 -3.05
N GLN A 265 27.54 -15.63 -2.48
CA GLN A 265 26.27 -14.90 -2.31
C GLN A 265 25.25 -15.00 -3.44
N SER A 266 25.56 -15.66 -4.56
CA SER A 266 24.55 -16.04 -5.54
C SER A 266 23.64 -17.13 -4.96
N SER A 267 22.32 -16.91 -4.98
CA SER A 267 21.31 -17.90 -4.58
C SER A 267 21.35 -19.19 -5.42
N ALA A 268 22.13 -19.20 -6.50
CA ALA A 268 22.44 -20.38 -7.32
C ALA A 268 23.30 -21.45 -6.60
N GLN A 269 23.91 -21.13 -5.45
CA GLN A 269 24.82 -22.05 -4.72
C GLN A 269 24.20 -22.79 -3.53
N HIS A 270 22.87 -22.83 -3.37
CA HIS A 270 22.31 -23.72 -2.33
C HIS A 270 22.60 -25.19 -2.68
N ALA A 271 23.59 -25.77 -2.00
CA ALA A 271 23.87 -27.19 -2.09
C ALA A 271 22.66 -27.97 -1.55
N PRO A 272 22.14 -28.97 -2.28
CA PRO A 272 21.03 -29.78 -1.82
C PRO A 272 21.41 -30.43 -0.48
N THR A 273 20.61 -30.16 0.55
CA THR A 273 20.86 -30.67 1.91
C THR A 273 20.24 -32.04 2.12
N THR A 274 19.28 -32.39 1.26
CA THR A 274 18.61 -33.69 1.24
C THR A 274 18.48 -34.21 -0.21
N PRO A 275 18.32 -35.54 -0.40
CA PRO A 275 18.08 -36.12 -1.72
C PRO A 275 16.82 -35.61 -2.43
N ALA A 276 15.86 -35.03 -1.69
CA ALA A 276 14.66 -34.42 -2.24
C ALA A 276 14.93 -33.04 -2.89
N ASP A 277 16.06 -32.40 -2.54
CA ASP A 277 16.47 -31.09 -3.07
C ASP A 277 17.12 -31.20 -4.47
N SER A 278 17.28 -32.43 -5.00
CA SER A 278 17.85 -32.69 -6.31
C SER A 278 16.81 -33.28 -7.26
N SER A 279 16.51 -32.57 -8.35
CA SER A 279 15.80 -33.18 -9.49
C SER A 279 16.72 -34.20 -10.17
N PRO A 280 16.20 -35.34 -10.69
CA PRO A 280 17.03 -36.33 -11.36
C PRO A 280 17.79 -35.71 -12.54
N THR A 281 19.07 -36.05 -12.62
CA THR A 281 20.07 -35.51 -13.52
C THR A 281 19.65 -35.49 -14.99
N GLY A 282 19.62 -34.29 -15.58
CA GLY A 282 20.25 -33.99 -16.86
C GLY A 282 19.60 -34.51 -18.15
N GLU A 283 18.66 -33.74 -18.70
CA GLU A 283 18.69 -33.41 -20.13
C GLU A 283 18.52 -31.89 -20.26
N GLN A 284 19.57 -31.21 -20.75
CA GLN A 284 19.48 -29.80 -21.15
C GLN A 284 18.51 -29.68 -22.34
N ARG A 285 17.25 -29.34 -22.09
CA ARG A 285 16.39 -28.80 -23.15
C ARG A 285 16.83 -27.38 -23.47
N LYS A 286 17.74 -27.23 -24.42
CA LYS A 286 17.93 -25.98 -25.16
C LYS A 286 16.63 -25.69 -25.92
N GLN A 287 15.79 -24.83 -25.37
CA GLN A 287 14.67 -24.27 -26.12
C GLN A 287 15.23 -23.15 -27.00
N LYS A 288 15.45 -23.46 -28.29
CA LYS A 288 15.77 -22.47 -29.32
C LYS A 288 14.51 -21.64 -29.61
N SER A 289 14.71 -20.36 -29.82
CA SER A 289 13.71 -19.29 -29.92
C SER A 289 12.91 -19.24 -31.23
N ASP A 290 12.66 -20.37 -31.92
CA ASP A 290 12.04 -20.33 -33.26
C ASP A 290 10.59 -20.86 -33.36
N ASP A 291 9.98 -21.39 -32.29
CA ASP A 291 8.59 -21.90 -32.34
C ASP A 291 7.56 -21.02 -31.60
N ALA A 292 7.56 -19.72 -31.90
CA ALA A 292 6.43 -18.83 -31.60
C ALA A 292 5.75 -18.39 -32.90
N LYS A 293 5.33 -19.35 -33.71
CA LYS A 293 4.27 -19.20 -34.71
C LYS A 293 3.41 -20.47 -34.66
N GLU A 294 2.09 -20.22 -34.59
CA GLU A 294 0.99 -21.20 -34.51
C GLU A 294 0.77 -21.89 -33.14
N SER A 295 -0.06 -21.26 -32.30
CA SER A 295 -1.41 -21.75 -31.94
C SER A 295 -2.17 -20.67 -31.19
#